data_AF-A0A0G2FBN1-F1
#
_entry.id   AF-A0A0G2FBN1-F1
#
_cell.length_a   1.000
_cell.length_b   1.000
_cell.length_c   1.000
_cell.angle_alpha   90.00
_cell.angle_beta   90.00
_cell.angle_gamma   90.00
#
_symmetry.space_group_name_H-M   'P 1'
#
loop_
_entity.id
_entity.type
_entity.pdbx_description
1 polymer ?
#
loop_
_entity_poly.entity_id
_entity_poly.type
_entity_poly.pdbx_seq_one_letter_code
_entity_poly.pdbx_strand_id
1 'polypeptide(L)'
;MQFKTLLSLSIAIVGAIAQADEDPLSQLPECAKSKLTDAFEATGCTSQTDTACWCPNADLKSSVENVTGGTTVCTDAADRKLIGNLWNEKCPDNTVTIA
;
A
#
# COMPACT_ATOMS: atom_id res chain seq x y z
N MET A 1 -40.26 -0.02 22.21
CA MET A 1 -39.44 -0.85 23.13
C MET A 1 -38.09 -0.14 23.28
N GLN A 2 -38.04 0.94 24.07
CA GLN A 2 -37.37 1.06 25.37
C GLN A 2 -35.91 0.58 25.41
N PHE A 3 -35.02 1.57 25.37
CA PHE A 3 -33.63 1.59 25.84
C PHE A 3 -33.50 1.05 27.28
N LYS A 4 -32.64 0.05 27.46
CA LYS A 4 -31.90 -0.31 28.69
C LYS A 4 -31.11 -1.57 28.30
N THR A 5 -29.78 -1.57 28.32
CA THR A 5 -29.05 -1.89 29.54
C THR A 5 -27.61 -1.39 29.40
N LEU A 6 -27.24 -0.48 30.28
CA LEU A 6 -25.87 -0.12 30.61
C LEU A 6 -25.25 -1.29 31.41
N LEU A 7 -24.19 -1.88 30.91
CA LEU A 7 -23.21 -2.66 31.66
C LEU A 7 -21.89 -2.50 30.90
N SER A 8 -21.09 -1.49 31.27
CA SER A 8 -19.95 -1.71 32.16
C SER A 8 -19.12 -2.91 31.73
N LEU A 9 -18.32 -2.75 30.68
CA LEU A 9 -17.05 -3.43 30.58
C LEU A 9 -16.01 -2.44 30.07
N SER A 10 -15.23 -1.92 31.00
CA SER A 10 -14.02 -1.15 30.77
C SER A 10 -12.98 -2.05 30.08
N ILE A 11 -13.16 -2.32 28.79
CA ILE A 11 -12.10 -2.86 27.97
C ILE A 11 -11.37 -1.65 27.42
N ALA A 12 -10.27 -1.26 28.07
CA ALA A 12 -9.22 -0.53 27.40
C ALA A 12 -8.68 -1.47 26.31
N ILE A 13 -9.36 -1.52 25.17
CA ILE A 13 -8.84 -2.09 23.96
C ILE A 13 -7.75 -1.10 23.55
N VAL A 14 -6.53 -1.30 24.05
CA VAL A 14 -5.35 -0.78 23.38
C VAL A 14 -5.33 -1.54 22.05
N GLY A 15 -6.04 -0.97 21.08
CA GLY A 15 -6.21 -1.52 19.76
C GLY A 15 -4.88 -1.48 19.03
N ALA A 16 -4.02 -2.45 19.28
CA ALA A 16 -3.30 -3.05 18.18
C ALA A 16 -4.30 -3.97 17.48
N ILE A 17 -5.23 -3.38 16.71
CA ILE A 17 -5.72 -4.08 15.54
C ILE A 17 -4.49 -4.22 14.65
N ALA A 18 -3.75 -5.32 14.84
CA ALA A 18 -2.97 -5.88 13.76
C ALA A 18 -4.00 -6.23 12.68
N GLN A 19 -4.34 -5.21 11.89
CA GLN A 19 -4.93 -5.40 10.57
C GLN A 19 -4.03 -6.45 9.94
N ALA A 20 -4.62 -7.54 9.45
CA ALA A 20 -3.88 -8.50 8.66
C ALA A 20 -3.20 -7.67 7.57
N ASP A 21 -1.92 -7.43 7.79
CA ASP A 21 -1.12 -6.49 7.07
C ASP A 21 -0.70 -7.26 5.82
N GLU A 22 -1.66 -7.37 4.89
CA GLU A 22 -1.50 -8.05 3.63
C GLU A 22 -0.35 -7.34 2.92
N ASP A 23 0.78 -8.05 2.80
CA ASP A 23 1.99 -7.61 2.15
C ASP A 23 1.64 -6.93 0.82
N PRO A 24 1.79 -5.60 0.69
CA PRO A 24 1.29 -4.90 -0.49
C PRO A 24 2.00 -5.38 -1.75
N LEU A 25 3.25 -5.86 -1.67
CA LEU A 25 3.94 -6.44 -2.83
C LEU A 25 3.36 -7.80 -3.25
N SER A 26 2.68 -8.53 -2.36
CA SER A 26 2.03 -9.80 -2.70
C SER A 26 0.84 -9.63 -3.66
N GLN A 27 0.21 -8.45 -3.65
CA GLN A 27 -0.92 -8.11 -4.53
C GLN A 27 -0.47 -7.55 -5.88
N LEU A 28 0.83 -7.29 -6.05
CA LEU A 28 1.36 -6.76 -7.30
C LEU A 28 1.38 -7.82 -8.40
N PRO A 29 1.09 -7.42 -9.65
CA PRO A 29 1.27 -8.29 -10.80
C PRO A 29 2.75 -8.62 -10.99
N GLU A 30 3.03 -9.81 -11.54
CA GLU A 30 4.41 -10.31 -11.71
C GLU A 30 5.29 -9.34 -12.51
N CYS A 31 4.69 -8.61 -13.46
CA CYS A 31 5.36 -7.62 -14.29
C CYS A 31 6.02 -6.49 -13.47
N ALA A 32 5.41 -6.08 -12.35
CA ALA A 32 5.89 -5.01 -11.49
C ALA A 32 6.67 -5.52 -10.28
N LYS A 33 6.49 -6.79 -9.90
CA LYS A 33 6.98 -7.35 -8.64
C LYS A 33 8.49 -7.17 -8.48
N SER A 34 9.30 -7.56 -9.47
CA SER A 34 10.76 -7.38 -9.40
C SER A 34 11.14 -5.90 -9.26
N LYS A 35 10.56 -5.00 -10.07
CA LYS A 35 10.91 -3.58 -10.06
C LYS A 35 10.55 -2.90 -8.75
N LEU A 36 9.37 -3.21 -8.22
CA LEU A 36 8.88 -2.59 -6.99
C LEU A 36 9.50 -3.24 -5.74
N THR A 37 9.84 -4.53 -5.77
CA THR A 37 10.63 -5.16 -4.69
C THR A 37 12.03 -4.54 -4.60
N ASP A 38 12.75 -4.41 -5.71
CA ASP A 38 14.10 -3.79 -5.70
C ASP A 38 14.04 -2.34 -5.19
N ALA A 39 13.06 -1.57 -5.67
CA ALA A 39 12.85 -0.19 -5.22
C ALA A 39 12.44 -0.14 -3.74
N PHE A 40 11.66 -1.11 -3.28
CA PHE A 40 11.27 -1.23 -1.88
C PHE A 40 12.47 -1.53 -0.98
N GLU A 41 13.29 -2.50 -1.35
CA GLU A 41 14.51 -2.84 -0.61
C GLU A 41 15.48 -1.65 -0.54
N ALA A 42 15.55 -0.85 -1.61
CA ALA A 42 16.34 0.39 -1.64
C ALA A 42 15.85 1.47 -0.67
N THR A 43 14.60 1.41 -0.18
CA THR A 43 14.10 2.35 0.81
C THR A 43 14.71 2.15 2.20
N GLY A 44 15.23 0.95 2.50
CA GLY A 44 15.73 0.58 3.82
C GLY A 44 14.63 0.42 4.89
N CYS A 45 13.36 0.44 4.51
CA CYS A 45 12.25 0.23 5.43
C CYS A 45 12.22 -1.21 5.95
N THR A 46 11.91 -1.37 7.24
CA THR A 46 11.98 -2.69 7.91
C THR A 46 10.85 -3.63 7.48
N SER A 47 9.71 -3.07 7.06
CA SER A 47 8.56 -3.84 6.63
C SER A 47 7.82 -3.12 5.50
N GLN A 48 7.26 -3.90 4.58
CA GLN A 48 6.39 -3.40 3.51
C GLN A 48 5.04 -2.88 4.02
N THR A 49 4.72 -3.19 5.27
CA THR A 49 3.53 -2.69 5.95
C THR A 49 3.77 -1.32 6.59
N ASP A 50 5.03 -0.91 6.71
CA ASP A 50 5.42 0.39 7.26
C ASP A 50 5.28 1.50 6.21
N THR A 51 4.02 1.75 5.81
CA THR A 51 3.62 2.78 4.84
C THR A 51 4.18 4.15 5.22
N ALA A 52 4.24 4.48 6.51
CA ALA A 52 4.83 5.72 6.98
C ALA A 52 6.32 5.87 6.62
N CYS A 53 7.06 4.75 6.53
CA CYS A 53 8.46 4.73 6.12
C CYS A 53 8.62 4.84 4.60
N TRP A 54 7.91 4.01 3.82
CA TRP A 54 8.17 3.89 2.38
C TRP A 54 7.34 4.82 1.49
N CYS A 55 6.13 5.23 1.91
CA CYS A 55 5.33 6.20 1.16
C CYS A 55 6.06 7.53 0.87
N PRO A 56 6.83 8.14 1.79
CA PRO A 56 7.56 9.38 1.48
C PRO A 56 8.79 9.16 0.59
N ASN A 57 9.19 7.92 0.30
CA ASN A 57 10.37 7.65 -0.51
C ASN A 57 10.13 7.99 -2.00
N ALA A 58 10.88 8.97 -2.50
CA ALA A 58 10.72 9.49 -3.86
C ALA A 58 11.15 8.49 -4.95
N ASP A 59 12.14 7.63 -4.69
CA ASP A 59 12.62 6.64 -5.66
C ASP A 59 11.63 5.49 -5.85
N LEU A 60 11.05 5.03 -4.73
CA LEU A 60 9.97 4.06 -4.76
C LEU A 60 8.73 4.63 -5.46
N LYS A 61 8.35 5.87 -5.14
CA LYS A 61 7.26 6.55 -5.85
C LYS A 61 7.54 6.66 -7.35
N SER A 62 8.74 7.10 -7.73
CA SER A 62 9.14 7.24 -9.14
C SER A 62 9.10 5.89 -9.86
N SER A 63 9.44 4.80 -9.18
CA SER A 63 9.32 3.45 -9.72
C SER A 63 7.85 3.07 -9.98
N VAL A 64 6.94 3.41 -9.07
CA VAL A 64 5.50 3.21 -9.26
C VAL A 64 4.96 4.07 -10.41
N GLU A 65 5.37 5.34 -10.50
CA GLU A 65 5.00 6.22 -11.62
C GLU A 65 5.52 5.69 -12.97
N ASN A 66 6.72 5.10 -12.97
CA ASN A 66 7.27 4.47 -14.16
C ASN A 66 6.41 3.27 -14.61
N VAL A 67 5.97 2.43 -13.68
CA VAL A 67 5.12 1.28 -14.04
C VAL A 67 3.72 1.72 -14.45
N THR A 68 3.12 2.65 -13.73
CA THR A 68 1.75 3.15 -13.97
C THR A 68 1.64 4.05 -15.20
N GLY A 69 2.73 4.69 -15.62
CA GLY A 69 2.81 5.60 -16.77
C GLY A 69 2.88 4.94 -18.15
N GLY A 70 2.72 3.62 -18.26
CA GLY A 70 2.64 2.93 -19.56
C GLY A 70 4.01 2.49 -20.12
N THR A 71 4.96 2.15 -19.27
CA THR A 71 6.27 1.63 -19.68
C THR A 71 6.22 0.15 -20.08
N THR A 72 7.34 -0.36 -20.63
CA THR A 72 7.51 -1.78 -20.99
C THR A 72 7.51 -2.73 -19.79
N VAL A 73 7.44 -2.23 -18.55
CA VAL A 73 7.40 -3.06 -17.35
C VAL A 73 6.07 -3.79 -17.25
N CYS A 74 4.95 -3.08 -17.37
CA CYS A 74 3.60 -3.65 -17.39
C CYS A 74 2.80 -3.09 -18.57
N THR A 75 2.71 -3.87 -19.63
CA THR A 75 1.97 -3.50 -20.85
C THR A 75 0.47 -3.49 -20.66
N ASP A 76 -0.05 -4.30 -19.73
CA ASP A 76 -1.47 -4.41 -19.44
C ASP A 76 -1.98 -3.21 -18.65
N ALA A 77 -3.00 -2.55 -19.18
CA ALA A 77 -3.60 -1.38 -18.54
C ALA A 77 -4.31 -1.72 -17.22
N ALA A 78 -4.78 -2.97 -17.07
CA ALA A 78 -5.38 -3.46 -15.83
C ALA A 78 -4.34 -3.54 -14.70
N ASP A 79 -3.17 -4.09 -15.00
CA ASP A 79 -2.06 -4.23 -14.05
C ASP A 79 -1.55 -2.85 -13.59
N ARG A 80 -1.34 -1.93 -14.54
CA ARG A 80 -0.97 -0.54 -14.21
C ARG A 80 -1.99 0.14 -13.29
N LYS A 81 -3.29 -0.05 -13.56
CA LYS A 81 -4.35 0.47 -12.70
C LYS A 81 -4.32 -0.15 -11.31
N LEU A 82 -4.13 -1.46 -11.21
CA LEU A 82 -4.04 -2.14 -9.92
C LEU A 82 -2.90 -1.59 -9.08
N ILE A 83 -1.71 -1.45 -9.66
CA ILE A 83 -0.52 -0.93 -8.96
C ILE A 83 -0.74 0.50 -8.49
N GLY A 84 -1.23 1.38 -9.37
CA GLY A 84 -1.46 2.78 -9.02
C GLY A 84 -2.57 2.95 -7.98
N ASN A 85 -3.63 2.14 -8.04
CA ASN A 85 -4.70 2.16 -7.04
C ASN A 85 -4.19 1.66 -5.68
N LEU A 86 -3.40 0.58 -5.67
CA LEU A 86 -2.78 0.07 -4.45
C LEU A 86 -1.90 1.14 -3.80
N TRP A 87 -1.06 1.82 -4.59
CA TRP A 87 -0.25 2.93 -4.08
C TRP A 87 -1.11 4.05 -3.51
N ASN A 88 -2.13 4.50 -4.25
CA ASN A 88 -2.99 5.61 -3.82
C ASN A 88 -3.83 5.26 -2.57
N GLU A 89 -4.19 4.00 -2.39
CA GLU A 89 -4.87 3.52 -1.19
C GLU A 89 -3.94 3.52 0.02
N LYS A 90 -2.69 3.06 -0.15
CA LYS A 90 -1.72 2.95 0.95
C LYS A 90 -1.03 4.28 1.27
N CYS A 91 -0.90 5.17 0.28
CA CYS A 91 -0.22 6.46 0.36
C CYS A 91 -1.14 7.61 -0.10
N PRO A 92 -2.23 7.92 0.64
CA PRO A 92 -3.21 8.93 0.22
C PRO A 92 -2.64 10.35 0.14
N ASP A 93 -1.61 10.67 0.92
CA ASP A 93 -0.94 11.98 0.90
C ASP A 93 0.18 12.07 -0.15
N ASN A 94 0.50 10.97 -0.84
CA ASN A 94 1.59 10.93 -1.83
C ASN A 94 1.21 10.14 -3.08
N THR A 95 0.03 10.41 -3.63
CA THR A 95 -0.55 9.67 -4.77
C THR A 95 0.27 9.77 -6.06
N VAL A 96 0.06 8.79 -6.94
CA VAL A 96 0.58 8.72 -8.33
C VAL A 96 -0.55 8.84 -9.34
N THR A 97 -0.21 9.32 -10.54
CA THR A 97 -1.15 9.39 -11.66
C THR A 97 -1.06 8.12 -12.51
N ILE A 98 -2.21 7.56 -12.88
CA ILE A 98 -2.30 6.31 -13.64
C ILE A 98 -2.63 6.63 -15.11
N ALA A 99 -1.86 6.08 -16.05
CA ALA A 99 -2.01 6.30 -17.50
C ALA A 99 -2.84 5.21 -18.20
#